data_AF-A0A0T2L205-F1
#
_entry.id   AF-A0A0T2L205-F1
#
_cell.length_a   1.000
_cell.length_b   1.000
_cell.length_c   1.000
_cell.angle_alpha   90.00
_cell.angle_beta   90.00
_cell.angle_gamma   90.00
#
_symmetry.space_group_name_H-M   'P 1'
#
loop_
_entity.id
_entity.type
_entity.pdbx_description
1 polymer ?
#
loop_
_entity_poly.entity_id
_entity_poly.type
_entity_poly.pdbx_seq_one_letter_code
_entity_poly.pdbx_strand_id
1 'polypeptide(L)'
;MGPWITTSWVISLVFYVIMAVALWKIFTKAGLPGILGIIPIVNVVFLVKIAGMSGWLALLYIIPIVNFVFGIIVALKLGERFGKGGVYSFFLLWLFAFVGYLMLGFGSATYRKPVAAGA
;
A
#
# COMPACT_ATOMS: atom_id res chain seq x y z
N MET A 1 -23.48 -25.04 7.04
CA MET A 1 -22.27 -24.54 6.34
C MET A 1 -21.16 -25.56 6.55
N GLY A 2 -20.57 -26.13 5.49
CA GLY A 2 -19.55 -27.18 5.62
C GLY A 2 -18.19 -26.67 6.13
N PRO A 3 -17.30 -27.56 6.63
CA PRO A 3 -16.00 -27.20 7.23
C PRO A 3 -15.04 -26.46 6.28
N TRP A 4 -15.28 -26.54 4.97
CA TRP A 4 -14.52 -25.82 3.94
C TRP A 4 -14.68 -24.30 4.04
N ILE A 5 -15.86 -23.83 4.49
CA ILE A 5 -16.14 -22.40 4.64
C ILE A 5 -15.36 -21.84 5.82
N THR A 6 -15.38 -22.53 6.98
CA THR A 6 -14.68 -22.08 8.20
C THR A 6 -13.17 -21.99 8.01
N THR A 7 -12.56 -22.94 7.30
CA THR A 7 -11.12 -22.91 7.01
C THR A 7 -10.74 -21.72 6.11
N SER A 8 -11.58 -21.38 5.13
CA SER A 8 -11.33 -20.28 4.19
C SER A 8 -11.37 -18.90 4.86
N TRP A 9 -12.26 -18.71 5.85
CA TRP A 9 -12.35 -17.47 6.62
C TRP A 9 -11.13 -17.25 7.52
N VAL A 10 -10.65 -18.31 8.18
CA VAL A 10 -9.47 -18.22 9.05
C VAL A 10 -8.23 -17.85 8.23
N ILE A 11 -8.03 -18.49 7.08
CA ILE A 11 -6.91 -18.18 6.18
C ILE A 11 -6.99 -16.71 5.73
N SER A 12 -8.15 -16.27 5.23
CA SER A 12 -8.35 -14.88 4.78
C SER A 12 -8.07 -13.87 5.90
N LEU A 13 -8.50 -14.16 7.13
CA LEU A 13 -8.26 -13.31 8.29
C LEU A 13 -6.77 -13.20 8.63
N VAL A 14 -6.02 -14.31 8.58
CA VAL A 14 -4.57 -14.31 8.81
C VAL A 14 -3.85 -13.45 7.76
N PHE A 15 -4.18 -13.63 6.48
CA PHE A 15 -3.62 -12.81 5.40
C PHE A 15 -3.94 -11.31 5.57
N TYR A 16 -5.19 -10.99 5.96
CA TYR A 16 -5.59 -9.61 6.24
C TYR A 16 -4.80 -9.01 7.39
N VAL A 17 -4.63 -9.72 8.51
CA VAL A 17 -3.87 -9.23 9.68
C VAL A 17 -2.41 -8.98 9.32
N ILE A 18 -1.77 -9.91 8.59
CA ILE A 18 -0.38 -9.75 8.14
C ILE A 18 -0.23 -8.49 7.28
N MET A 19 -1.15 -8.28 6.33
CA MET A 19 -1.18 -7.09 5.48
C MET A 19 -1.44 -5.80 6.27
N ALA A 20 -2.36 -5.85 7.23
CA ALA A 20 -2.68 -4.72 8.10
C ALA A 20 -1.45 -4.28 8.90
N VAL A 21 -0.66 -5.22 9.43
CA VAL A 21 0.59 -4.91 10.14
C VAL A 21 1.65 -4.37 9.18
N ALA A 22 1.77 -4.90 7.96
CA ALA A 22 2.68 -4.39 6.95
C ALA A 22 2.38 -2.92 6.61
N LEU A 23 1.10 -2.60 6.36
CA LEU A 23 0.63 -1.25 6.11
C LEU A 23 0.85 -0.34 7.34
N TRP A 24 0.58 -0.82 8.56
CA TRP A 24 0.88 -0.07 9.78
C TRP A 24 2.33 0.39 9.81
N LYS A 25 3.28 -0.51 9.50
CA LYS A 25 4.70 -0.20 9.46
C LYS A 25 5.04 0.83 8.37
N ILE A 26 4.49 0.67 7.16
CA ILE A 26 4.67 1.64 6.06
C ILE A 26 4.19 3.03 6.47
N PHE A 27 3.02 3.13 7.09
CA PHE A 27 2.42 4.39 7.52
C PHE A 27 3.24 5.05 8.64
N THR A 28 3.68 4.24 9.61
CA THR A 28 4.55 4.71 10.69
C THR A 28 5.88 5.24 10.13
N LYS A 29 6.48 4.54 9.16
CA LYS A 29 7.67 5.02 8.44
C LYS A 29 7.44 6.33 7.71
N ALA A 30 6.22 6.56 7.21
CA ALA A 30 5.84 7.81 6.57
C ALA A 30 5.47 8.93 7.56
N GLY A 31 5.57 8.69 8.87
CA GLY A 31 5.20 9.66 9.92
C GLY A 31 3.70 9.81 10.13
N LEU A 32 2.90 8.83 9.70
CA LEU A 32 1.45 8.78 9.91
C LEU A 32 1.09 7.74 10.99
N PRO A 33 -0.05 7.92 11.69
CA PRO A 33 -0.55 6.90 12.60
C PRO A 33 -0.78 5.57 11.86
N GLY A 34 -0.12 4.49 12.31
CA GLY A 34 -0.18 3.19 11.64
C GLY A 34 -1.60 2.60 11.54
N ILE A 35 -2.49 2.95 12.48
CA ILE A 35 -3.90 2.55 12.48
C ILE A 35 -4.63 2.96 11.19
N LEU A 36 -4.21 4.06 10.54
CA LEU A 36 -4.79 4.49 9.27
C LEU A 36 -4.56 3.47 8.15
N GLY A 37 -3.56 2.60 8.26
CA GLY A 37 -3.30 1.51 7.32
C GLY A 37 -4.25 0.31 7.47
N ILE A 38 -4.95 0.19 8.61
CA ILE A 38 -5.89 -0.92 8.89
C ILE A 38 -7.29 -0.59 8.40
N ILE A 39 -7.73 0.66 8.63
CA ILE A 39 -9.10 1.09 8.33
C ILE A 39 -9.33 1.03 6.82
N PRO A 40 -10.30 0.24 6.33
CA PRO A 40 -10.62 0.18 4.91
C PRO A 40 -10.94 1.57 4.35
N ILE A 41 -10.65 1.79 3.06
CA ILE A 41 -10.80 3.07 2.35
C ILE A 41 -9.81 4.14 2.82
N VAL A 42 -9.70 4.38 4.13
CA VAL A 42 -8.72 5.30 4.72
C VAL A 42 -7.30 4.90 4.35
N ASN A 43 -7.00 3.60 4.41
CA ASN A 43 -5.70 3.08 4.01
C ASN A 43 -5.36 3.43 2.55
N VAL A 44 -6.30 3.34 1.62
CA VAL A 44 -6.07 3.70 0.21
C VAL A 44 -5.81 5.20 0.07
N VAL A 45 -6.66 6.04 0.69
CA VAL A 45 -6.53 7.51 0.64
C VAL A 45 -5.15 7.96 1.13
N PHE A 46 -4.71 7.43 2.27
CA PHE A 46 -3.43 7.81 2.84
C PHE A 46 -2.24 7.13 2.15
N LEU A 47 -2.38 5.92 1.60
CA LEU A 47 -1.34 5.31 0.78
C LEU A 47 -1.06 6.14 -0.49
N VAL A 48 -2.11 6.66 -1.13
CA VAL A 48 -1.99 7.61 -2.24
C VAL A 48 -1.28 8.89 -1.80
N LYS A 49 -1.59 9.42 -0.60
CA LYS A 49 -0.85 10.56 -0.02
C LYS A 49 0.61 10.26 0.23
N ILE A 50 0.93 9.09 0.79
CA ILE A 50 2.31 8.62 1.02
C ILE A 50 3.07 8.55 -0.31
N ALA A 51 2.42 8.07 -1.38
CA ALA A 51 2.97 8.08 -2.74
C ALA A 51 3.18 9.50 -3.32
N GLY A 52 2.90 10.56 -2.57
CA GLY A 52 3.10 11.95 -2.98
C GLY A 52 2.06 12.40 -4.00
N MET A 53 0.80 12.02 -3.79
CA MET A 53 -0.34 12.43 -4.60
C MET A 53 -1.46 12.99 -3.71
N SER A 54 -2.44 13.67 -4.31
CA SER A 54 -3.65 14.06 -3.59
C SER A 54 -4.44 12.82 -3.18
N GLY A 55 -4.84 12.73 -1.91
CA GLY A 55 -5.64 11.61 -1.40
C GLY A 55 -7.01 11.46 -2.09
N TRP A 56 -7.52 12.54 -2.70
CA TRP A 56 -8.75 12.51 -3.51
C TRP A 56 -8.63 11.60 -4.73
N LEU A 57 -7.43 11.39 -5.26
CA LEU A 57 -7.21 10.47 -6.37
C LEU A 57 -7.50 9.01 -5.98
N ALA A 58 -7.65 8.68 -4.69
CA ALA A 58 -8.14 7.37 -4.29
C ALA A 58 -9.53 7.03 -4.86
N LEU A 59 -10.34 8.03 -5.21
CA LEU A 59 -11.62 7.81 -5.90
C LEU A 59 -11.45 7.13 -7.26
N LEU A 60 -10.28 7.26 -7.91
CA LEU A 60 -9.99 6.58 -9.17
C LEU A 60 -9.97 5.06 -9.02
N TYR A 61 -9.79 4.52 -7.81
CA TYR A 61 -9.88 3.07 -7.57
C TYR A 61 -11.32 2.51 -7.71
N ILE A 62 -12.33 3.38 -7.71
CA ILE A 62 -13.74 2.98 -7.88
C ILE A 62 -14.07 2.79 -9.37
N ILE A 63 -13.32 3.45 -10.26
CA ILE A 63 -13.57 3.40 -11.70
C ILE A 63 -12.89 2.14 -12.28
N PRO A 64 -13.65 1.20 -12.89
CA PRO A 64 -13.07 0.02 -13.52
C PRO A 64 -12.01 0.39 -14.57
N ILE A 65 -11.00 -0.46 -14.75
CA ILE A 65 -9.85 -0.27 -15.66
C ILE A 65 -8.91 0.86 -15.22
N VAL A 66 -9.44 2.03 -14.88
CA VAL A 66 -8.67 3.15 -14.33
C VAL A 66 -8.00 2.75 -13.03
N ASN A 67 -8.69 1.99 -12.17
CA ASN A 67 -8.14 1.47 -10.92
C ASN A 67 -6.86 0.64 -11.12
N PHE A 68 -6.78 -0.12 -12.21
CA PHE A 68 -5.64 -0.98 -12.53
C PHE A 68 -4.42 -0.15 -12.95
N VAL A 69 -4.61 0.77 -13.91
CA VAL A 69 -3.56 1.69 -14.37
C VAL A 69 -3.11 2.61 -13.24
N PHE A 70 -4.07 3.16 -12.49
CA PHE A 70 -3.78 4.02 -11.35
C PHE A 70 -3.05 3.27 -10.23
N GLY A 71 -3.38 2.00 -10.00
CA GLY A 71 -2.67 1.12 -9.08
C GLY A 71 -1.18 0.98 -9.43
N ILE A 72 -0.84 0.86 -10.72
CA ILE A 72 0.56 0.82 -11.17
C ILE A 72 1.25 2.14 -10.84
N ILE A 73 0.61 3.28 -11.15
CA ILE A 73 1.17 4.61 -10.88
C ILE A 73 1.42 4.80 -9.38
N VAL A 74 0.45 4.44 -8.53
CA VAL A 74 0.59 4.50 -7.06
C VAL A 74 1.76 3.64 -6.59
N ALA A 75 1.90 2.42 -7.10
CA ALA A 75 2.99 1.52 -6.74
C ALA A 75 4.36 2.08 -7.15
N LEU A 76 4.50 2.60 -8.37
CA LEU A 76 5.73 3.24 -8.87
C LEU A 76 6.15 4.40 -7.97
N LYS A 77 5.22 5.34 -7.72
CA LYS A 77 5.49 6.51 -6.89
C LYS A 77 5.73 6.13 -5.43
N LEU A 78 5.01 5.16 -4.89
CA LEU A 78 5.25 4.67 -3.53
C LEU A 78 6.66 4.10 -3.41
N GLY A 79 7.07 3.22 -4.32
CA GLY A 79 8.41 2.66 -4.29
C GLY A 79 9.49 3.74 -4.42
N GLU A 80 9.29 4.74 -5.29
CA GLU A 80 10.19 5.90 -5.41
C GLU A 80 10.36 6.63 -4.06
N ARG A 81 9.26 6.84 -3.32
CA ARG A 81 9.29 7.44 -1.97
C ARG A 81 10.03 6.60 -0.94
N PHE A 82 10.20 5.31 -1.18
CA PHE A 82 11.00 4.42 -0.35
C PHE A 82 12.36 4.05 -0.97
N GLY A 83 12.79 4.77 -2.01
CA GLY A 83 14.07 4.56 -2.68
C GLY A 83 14.15 3.26 -3.48
N LYS A 84 13.01 2.76 -3.99
CA LYS A 84 12.90 1.57 -4.82
C LYS A 84 12.72 1.94 -6.28
N GLY A 85 13.34 1.18 -7.18
CA GLY A 85 13.23 1.38 -8.63
C GLY A 85 11.92 0.87 -9.23
N GLY A 86 11.63 1.26 -10.47
CA GLY A 86 10.37 0.93 -11.15
C GLY A 86 10.08 -0.57 -11.28
N VAL A 87 11.10 -1.41 -11.50
CA VAL A 87 10.95 -2.88 -11.56
C VAL A 87 10.48 -3.43 -10.21
N TYR A 88 11.11 -3.02 -9.10
CA TYR A 88 10.67 -3.41 -7.76
C TYR A 88 9.23 -2.97 -7.53
N SER A 89 8.90 -1.72 -7.87
CA SER A 89 7.57 -1.17 -7.66
C SER A 89 6.49 -1.90 -8.46
N PHE A 90 6.72 -2.14 -9.75
CA PHE A 90 5.76 -2.85 -10.60
C PHE A 90 5.55 -4.29 -10.14
N PHE A 91 6.64 -5.06 -9.99
CA PHE A 91 6.51 -6.48 -9.67
C PHE A 91 6.13 -6.71 -8.21
N LEU A 92 6.71 -5.98 -7.24
CA LEU A 92 6.48 -6.28 -5.83
C LEU A 92 5.42 -5.41 -5.17
N LEU A 93 5.23 -4.15 -5.58
CA LEU A 93 4.21 -3.29 -4.96
C LEU A 93 2.86 -3.33 -5.68
N TRP A 94 2.82 -3.77 -6.94
CA TRP A 94 1.58 -3.90 -7.69
C TRP A 94 1.21 -5.36 -8.03
N LEU A 95 2.08 -6.12 -8.72
CA LEU A 95 1.75 -7.49 -9.13
C LEU A 95 1.77 -8.49 -7.95
N PHE A 96 2.80 -8.43 -7.12
CA PHE A 96 2.99 -9.27 -5.93
C PHE A 96 2.90 -8.44 -4.64
N ALA A 97 1.90 -7.54 -4.60
CA ALA A 97 1.70 -6.53 -3.55
C ALA A 97 1.85 -7.08 -2.12
N PHE A 98 1.37 -8.28 -1.84
CA PHE A 98 1.49 -8.92 -0.52
C PHE A 98 2.95 -9.00 -0.05
N VAL A 99 3.84 -9.50 -0.91
CA VAL A 99 5.27 -9.65 -0.59
C VAL A 99 5.96 -8.29 -0.56
N GLY A 100 5.69 -7.41 -1.53
CA GLY A 100 6.36 -6.12 -1.58
C GLY A 100 5.99 -5.20 -0.43
N TYR A 101 4.74 -5.20 0.04
CA TYR A 101 4.35 -4.42 1.21
C TYR A 101 4.98 -4.94 2.50
N LEU A 102 5.16 -6.26 2.66
CA LEU A 102 5.92 -6.83 3.77
C LEU A 102 7.38 -6.37 3.72
N MET A 103 8.03 -6.48 2.56
CA MET A 103 9.41 -6.03 2.38
C MET A 103 9.57 -4.53 2.61
N LEU A 104 8.60 -3.72 2.17
CA LEU A 104 8.63 -2.27 2.35
C LEU A 104 8.40 -1.87 3.83
N GLY A 105 7.45 -2.52 4.49
CA GLY A 105 7.09 -2.27 5.88
C GLY A 105 8.17 -2.72 6.86
N PHE A 106 8.70 -3.92 6.70
CA PHE A 106 9.65 -4.51 7.66
C PHE A 106 11.12 -4.37 7.24
N GLY A 107 11.42 -4.10 5.98
CA GLY A 107 12.80 -3.90 5.52
C GLY A 107 13.42 -2.57 5.98
N SER A 108 14.67 -2.32 5.61
CA SER A 108 15.41 -1.09 5.98
C SER A 108 15.04 0.16 5.17
N ALA A 109 14.11 0.03 4.21
CA ALA A 109 13.69 1.15 3.37
C ALA A 109 13.09 2.28 4.24
N THR A 110 13.58 3.50 4.02
CA THR A 110 13.16 4.71 4.74
C THR A 110 12.32 5.60 3.83
N TYR A 111 11.24 6.16 4.37
CA TYR A 111 10.38 7.07 3.64
C TYR A 111 11.07 8.41 3.37
N ARG A 112 11.03 8.86 2.12
CA ARG A 112 11.52 10.14 1.65
C ARG A 112 10.30 11.00 1.34
N LYS A 113 10.11 12.07 2.11
CA LYS A 113 9.04 13.05 1.85
C LYS A 113 9.19 13.60 0.43
N PRO A 114 8.08 13.92 -0.25
CA PRO A 114 8.15 14.69 -1.49
C PRO A 114 8.95 15.96 -1.24
N VAL A 115 10.01 16.18 -2.02
CA VAL A 115 10.65 17.49 -2.09
C VAL A 115 9.59 18.43 -2.62
N ALA A 116 9.24 19.47 -1.86
CA ALA A 116 8.34 20.50 -2.36
C ALA A 116 8.97 21.05 -3.64
N ALA A 117 8.24 21.03 -4.75
CA ALA A 117 8.70 21.67 -5.97
C ALA A 117 8.75 23.18 -5.69
N GLY A 118 9.94 23.72 -5.42
CA GLY A 118 10.17 25.15 -5.20
C GLY A 118 10.98 25.49 -3.94
N ALA A 119 12.26 25.13 -3.92
CA ALA A 119 13.29 25.88 -3.19
C ALA A 119 14.25 26.48 -4.21
#